data_AF-A0ABD0QUI4-F1
#
_entry.id   AF-A0ABD0QUI4-F1
#
_cell.length_a   1.000
_cell.length_b   1.000
_cell.length_c   1.000
_cell.angle_alpha   90.00
_cell.angle_beta   90.00
_cell.angle_gamma   90.00
#
_symmetry.space_group_name_H-M   'P 1'
#
loop_
_entity.id
_entity.type
_entity.pdbx_description
1 polymer ?
#
loop_
_entity_poly.entity_id
_entity_poly.type
_entity_poly.pdbx_seq_one_letter_code
_entity_poly.pdbx_strand_id
1 'polypeptide(L)'
;PPFVVTLDEVELVHFERVQFHLKNFDVVIVYKDYNKKVTMINAVPVNSLDPIKEWLNSCDIKYTEGVQSLNWTKIMKTIVDDPEGFFEQGGWSFLDPESE
;
A
#
# COMPACT_ATOMS: atom_id res chain seq x y z
N PRO A 1 -2.78 -14.37 17.69
CA PRO A 1 -3.39 -13.12 18.19
C PRO A 1 -4.41 -12.62 17.15
N PRO A 2 -5.49 -11.94 17.55
CA PRO A 2 -6.39 -11.31 16.59
C PRO A 2 -5.67 -10.15 15.87
N PHE A 3 -6.03 -9.94 14.61
CA PHE A 3 -5.58 -8.81 13.80
C PHE A 3 -6.80 -8.02 13.36
N VAL A 4 -6.83 -6.72 13.70
CA VAL A 4 -7.97 -5.83 13.45
C VAL A 4 -7.45 -4.53 12.85
N VAL A 5 -8.08 -4.10 11.76
CA VAL A 5 -7.81 -2.83 11.09
C VAL A 5 -9.14 -2.10 10.89
N THR A 6 -9.20 -0.85 11.34
CA THR A 6 -10.32 0.05 11.04
C THR A 6 -10.15 0.59 9.63
N LEU A 7 -11.12 0.34 8.75
CA LEU A 7 -11.03 0.75 7.34
C LEU A 7 -10.96 2.28 7.19
N ASP A 8 -11.68 3.03 8.03
CA ASP A 8 -11.67 4.51 8.01
C ASP A 8 -10.28 5.12 8.32
N GLU A 9 -9.37 4.36 8.92
CA GLU A 9 -8.00 4.79 9.21
C GLU A 9 -7.01 4.51 8.07
N VAL A 10 -7.44 3.80 7.02
CA VAL A 10 -6.58 3.44 5.89
C VAL A 10 -6.50 4.61 4.92
N GLU A 11 -5.27 5.00 4.56
CA GLU A 11 -4.99 6.00 3.52
C GLU A 11 -5.04 5.35 2.13
N LEU A 12 -4.27 4.28 1.95
CA LEU A 12 -4.23 3.48 0.74
C LEU A 12 -3.70 2.07 1.01
N VAL A 13 -3.85 1.20 0.02
CA VAL A 13 -3.24 -0.13 -0.01
C VAL A 13 -2.25 -0.24 -1.17
N HIS A 14 -1.06 -0.78 -0.93
CA HIS A 14 -0.10 -1.10 -2.00
C HIS A 14 0.10 -2.61 -2.09
N PHE A 15 -0.06 -3.17 -3.28
CA PHE A 15 0.23 -4.57 -3.55
C PHE A 15 1.68 -4.71 -4.05
N GLU A 16 2.51 -5.45 -3.32
CA GLU A 16 3.90 -5.72 -3.72
C GLU A 16 4.04 -7.09 -4.35
N ARG A 17 5.06 -7.24 -5.20
CA ARG A 17 5.41 -8.51 -5.87
C ARG A 17 4.28 -9.03 -6.76
N VAL A 18 3.47 -8.13 -7.32
CA VAL A 18 2.47 -8.50 -8.34
C VAL A 18 3.19 -8.76 -9.65
N GLN A 19 3.42 -10.04 -9.97
CA GLN A 19 4.13 -10.47 -11.17
C GLN A 19 3.56 -11.81 -11.68
N PHE A 20 3.52 -12.00 -13.00
CA PHE A 20 2.92 -13.17 -13.64
C PHE A 20 3.47 -14.53 -13.16
N HIS A 21 4.76 -14.61 -12.80
CA HIS A 21 5.40 -15.86 -12.40
C HIS A 21 5.27 -16.17 -10.90
N LEU A 22 4.78 -15.22 -10.09
CA LEU A 22 4.67 -15.39 -8.65
C LEU A 22 3.28 -15.92 -8.28
N LYS A 23 3.27 -16.91 -7.40
CA LYS A 23 2.02 -17.50 -6.88
C LYS A 23 1.39 -16.67 -5.77
N ASN A 24 2.20 -15.80 -5.14
CA ASN A 24 1.80 -15.00 -4.01
C ASN A 24 2.30 -13.56 -4.17
N PHE A 25 1.57 -12.62 -3.58
CA PHE A 25 1.91 -11.20 -3.46
C PHE A 25 1.84 -10.77 -1.99
N ASP A 26 2.27 -9.55 -1.67
CA ASP A 26 2.10 -8.95 -0.35
C ASP A 26 1.17 -7.75 -0.41
N VAL A 27 0.46 -7.49 0.69
CA VAL A 27 -0.43 -6.34 0.85
C VAL A 27 0.17 -5.42 1.90
N VAL A 28 0.35 -4.16 1.54
CA VAL A 28 0.79 -3.11 2.46
C VAL A 28 -0.38 -2.18 2.74
N ILE A 29 -0.70 -2.01 4.02
CA ILE A 29 -1.73 -1.08 4.48
C ILE A 29 -1.03 0.17 5.00
N VAL A 30 -1.24 1.29 4.33
CA VAL A 30 -0.79 2.61 4.75
C VAL A 30 -1.94 3.30 5.48
N TYR A 31 -1.64 3.92 6.62
CA TYR A 31 -2.64 4.58 7.45
C TYR A 31 -2.62 6.09 7.24
N LYS A 32 -3.75 6.75 7.49
CA LYS A 32 -3.88 8.22 7.45
C LYS A 32 -2.98 8.91 8.47
N ASP A 33 -2.76 8.27 9.62
CA ASP A 33 -1.72 8.68 10.57
C ASP A 33 -0.36 8.13 10.12
N TYR A 34 0.45 8.99 9.49
CA TYR A 34 1.78 8.60 8.98
C TYR A 34 2.81 8.29 10.06
N ASN A 35 2.53 8.57 11.34
CA ASN A 35 3.36 8.09 12.46
C ASN A 35 3.10 6.61 12.78
N LYS A 36 1.94 6.08 12.37
CA LYS A 36 1.61 4.66 12.52
C LYS A 36 2.39 3.86 11.49
N LYS A 37 3.07 2.82 11.96
CA LYS A 37 3.77 1.89 11.07
C LYS A 37 2.78 1.21 10.13
N VAL A 38 3.19 1.04 8.87
CA VAL A 38 2.43 0.25 7.89
C VAL A 38 2.25 -1.18 8.39
N THR A 39 1.18 -1.82 7.95
CA THR A 39 0.99 -3.26 8.19
C THR A 39 1.18 -4.04 6.91
N MET A 40 1.95 -5.14 7.00
CA MET A 40 2.20 -6.06 5.89
C MET A 40 1.41 -7.35 6.11
N ILE A 41 0.60 -7.73 5.12
CA ILE A 41 -0.01 -9.07 5.02
C ILE A 41 0.74 -9.81 3.92
N ASN A 42 1.57 -10.77 4.32
CA ASN A 42 2.50 -11.42 3.40
C ASN A 42 1.93 -12.71 2.81
N ALA A 43 2.45 -13.08 1.64
CA ALA A 43 2.20 -14.34 0.96
C ALA A 43 0.71 -14.61 0.67
N VAL A 44 -0.02 -13.58 0.24
CA VAL A 44 -1.42 -13.70 -0.18
C VAL A 44 -1.49 -14.42 -1.53
N PRO A 45 -2.34 -15.46 -1.69
CA PRO A 45 -2.48 -16.19 -2.95
C PRO A 45 -2.93 -15.29 -4.10
N VAL A 46 -2.27 -15.38 -5.26
CA VAL A 46 -2.52 -14.50 -6.44
C VAL A 46 -3.96 -14.57 -6.96
N ASN A 47 -4.64 -15.70 -6.80
CA ASN A 47 -6.06 -15.84 -7.15
C ASN A 47 -7.00 -15.00 -6.28
N SER A 48 -6.51 -14.42 -5.18
CA SER A 48 -7.25 -13.50 -4.31
C SER A 48 -7.04 -12.04 -4.69
N LEU A 49 -6.14 -11.73 -5.64
CA LEU A 49 -5.80 -10.35 -6.00
C LEU A 49 -7.01 -9.56 -6.50
N ASP A 50 -7.68 -10.05 -7.55
CA ASP A 50 -8.84 -9.35 -8.12
C ASP A 50 -10.02 -9.22 -7.13
N PRO A 51 -10.41 -10.28 -6.39
CA PRO A 51 -11.42 -10.14 -5.34
C PRO A 51 -11.07 -9.09 -4.27
N ILE A 52 -9.79 -8.99 -3.87
CA ILE A 52 -9.37 -7.98 -2.89
C ILE A 52 -9.45 -6.58 -3.50
N LYS A 53 -9.04 -6.39 -4.77
CA LYS A 53 -9.19 -5.10 -5.47
C LYS A 53 -10.65 -4.66 -5.56
N GLU A 54 -11.55 -5.57 -5.94
CA GLU A 54 -12.99 -5.29 -5.97
C GLU A 54 -13.52 -4.89 -4.60
N TRP A 55 -13.09 -5.57 -3.54
CA TRP A 55 -13.46 -5.21 -2.17
C TRP A 55 -12.92 -3.83 -1.76
N LEU A 56 -11.66 -3.52 -2.04
CA LEU A 56 -11.08 -2.19 -1.76
C LEU A 56 -11.82 -1.07 -2.48
N ASN A 57 -12.18 -1.29 -3.75
CA ASN A 57 -13.02 -0.36 -4.52
C ASN A 57 -14.39 -0.15 -3.85
N SER A 58 -15.03 -1.22 -3.36
CA SER A 58 -16.31 -1.12 -2.65
C SER A 58 -16.23 -0.39 -1.30
N CYS A 59 -15.03 -0.26 -0.75
CA CYS A 59 -14.74 0.45 0.49
C CYS A 59 -14.18 1.87 0.25
N ASP A 60 -14.14 2.34 -1.02
CA ASP A 60 -13.53 3.60 -1.42
C ASP A 60 -12.05 3.75 -1.00
N ILE A 61 -11.33 2.62 -0.89
CA ILE A 61 -9.90 2.59 -0.55
C ILE A 61 -9.10 2.52 -1.85
N LYS A 62 -8.29 3.57 -2.10
CA LYS A 62 -7.36 3.59 -3.23
C LYS A 62 -6.29 2.51 -3.07
N TYR A 63 -5.86 1.95 -4.20
CA TYR A 63 -4.74 1.02 -4.22
C TYR A 63 -3.80 1.23 -5.40
N THR A 64 -2.56 0.78 -5.23
CA THR A 64 -1.51 0.74 -6.27
C THR A 64 -0.82 -0.62 -6.28
N GLU A 65 -0.04 -0.91 -7.32
CA GLU A 65 0.58 -2.23 -7.52
C GLU A 65 2.03 -2.08 -7.96
N GLY A 66 2.91 -2.91 -7.41
CA GLY A 66 4.35 -2.86 -7.65
C GLY A 66 4.96 -4.25 -7.78
N VAL A 67 6.00 -4.32 -8.61
CA VAL A 67 6.82 -5.52 -8.85
C VAL A 67 7.81 -5.74 -7.69
N GLN A 68 8.26 -4.65 -7.06
CA GLN A 68 9.31 -4.63 -6.03
C GLN A 68 8.69 -4.54 -4.63
N SER A 69 9.47 -4.95 -3.62
CA SER A 69 9.16 -4.65 -2.22
C SER A 69 9.92 -3.40 -1.78
N LEU A 70 9.20 -2.46 -1.18
CA LEU A 70 9.70 -1.13 -0.86
C LEU A 70 10.20 -1.02 0.59
N ASN A 71 11.11 -0.08 0.85
CA ASN A 71 11.52 0.25 2.21
C ASN A 71 10.55 1.25 2.85
N TRP A 72 9.41 0.76 3.31
CA TRP A 72 8.36 1.56 3.95
C TRP A 72 8.83 2.32 5.19
N THR A 73 9.79 1.78 5.95
CA THR A 73 10.32 2.53 7.10
C THR A 73 11.02 3.82 6.67
N LYS A 74 11.77 3.77 5.55
CA LYS A 74 12.41 4.95 4.98
C LYS A 74 11.39 5.90 4.36
N ILE A 75 10.45 5.37 3.57
CA ILE A 75 9.40 6.15 2.90
C ILE A 75 8.57 6.92 3.93
N MET A 76 8.00 6.22 4.92
CA MET A 76 7.18 6.86 5.95
C MET A 76 7.96 7.89 6.76
N LYS A 77 9.25 7.65 7.03
CA LYS A 77 10.10 8.66 7.69
C LYS A 77 10.22 9.93 6.85
N THR A 78 10.50 9.80 5.55
CA THR A 78 10.58 10.95 4.65
C THR A 78 9.26 11.73 4.59
N ILE A 79 8.12 11.03 4.56
CA ILE A 79 6.80 11.66 4.57
C ILE A 79 6.55 12.40 5.89
N VAL A 80 6.91 11.81 7.04
CA VAL A 80 6.73 12.44 8.36
C VAL A 80 7.66 13.64 8.55
N ASP A 81 8.87 13.59 8.00
CA ASP A 81 9.86 14.68 8.10
C ASP A 81 9.44 15.92 7.27
N ASP A 82 8.74 15.74 6.13
CA ASP A 82 8.20 16.83 5.30
C ASP A 82 6.87 16.44 4.58
N PRO A 83 5.73 16.50 5.28
CA PRO A 83 4.44 16.12 4.70
C PRO A 83 3.97 17.05 3.58
N GLU A 84 4.21 18.37 3.71
CA GLU A 84 3.79 19.35 2.71
C GLU A 84 4.56 19.13 1.40
N GLY A 85 5.89 19.03 1.48
CA GLY A 85 6.73 18.77 0.31
C GLY A 85 6.40 17.43 -0.37
N PHE A 86 6.00 16.41 0.39
CA PHE A 86 5.54 15.14 -0.18
C PHE A 86 4.31 15.32 -1.08
N PHE A 87 3.29 16.04 -0.62
CA PHE A 87 2.08 16.26 -1.42
C PHE A 87 2.29 17.23 -2.58
N GLU A 88 3.15 18.24 -2.44
CA GLU A 88 3.53 19.14 -3.55
C GLU A 88 4.24 18.41 -4.69
N GLN A 89 4.95 17.32 -4.38
CA GLN A 89 5.65 16.48 -5.35
C GLN A 89 4.78 15.39 -5.99
N GLY A 90 3.46 15.42 -5.76
CA GLY A 90 2.51 14.43 -6.29
C GLY A 90 2.14 13.32 -5.31
N GLY A 91 2.63 13.37 -4.07
CA GLY A 91 2.26 12.47 -3.00
C GLY A 91 2.54 11.01 -3.36
N TRP A 92 1.49 10.19 -3.38
CA TRP A 92 1.59 8.75 -3.62
C TRP A 92 1.81 8.35 -5.09
N SER A 93 1.93 9.30 -6.03
CA SER A 93 2.13 9.01 -7.46
C SER A 93 3.40 8.21 -7.75
N PHE A 94 4.44 8.28 -6.90
CA PHE A 94 5.66 7.48 -7.07
C PHE A 94 5.44 5.96 -6.96
N LEU A 95 4.26 5.53 -6.49
CA LEU A 95 3.85 4.13 -6.44
C LEU A 95 3.22 3.65 -7.75
N ASP A 96 2.87 4.57 -8.65
CA ASP A 96 2.26 4.21 -9.92
C ASP A 96 3.31 3.67 -10.89
N PRO A 97 2.99 2.64 -11.69
CA PRO A 97 3.95 2.03 -12.61
C PRO A 97 4.42 2.98 -13.73
N GLU A 98 3.75 4.12 -13.94
CA GLU A 98 4.09 5.16 -14.92
C GLU A 98 4.85 6.35 -14.33
N SER A 99 5.16 6.37 -13.03
CA SER A 99 6.03 7.41 -12.46
C SER A 99 7.49 7.16 -12.86
N GLU A 100 7.99 7.97 -13.81
CA GLU A 100 9.43 8.07 -14.12
C GLU A 100 10.24 8.68 -12.97
#